data_AF-A0A2D9L805-F1
#
_entry.id   AF-A0A2D9L805-F1
#
_cell.length_a   1.000
_cell.length_b   1.000
_cell.length_c   1.000
_cell.angle_alpha   90.00
_cell.angle_beta   90.00
_cell.angle_gamma   90.00
#
_symmetry.space_group_name_H-M   'P 1'
#
loop_
_entity.id
_entity.type
_entity.pdbx_description
1 polymer ?
#
loop_
_entity_poly.entity_id
_entity_poly.type
_entity_poly.pdbx_seq_one_letter_code
_entity_poly.pdbx_strand_id
1 'polypeptide(L)'
;MTEIPAKKPATQTSQWPVPADSVRYVVPEPIVRLLAAHPLTRELYPLAFGHYRRAAGHHMHREHHRDNLLIYCTDGKAFLNVAGVPHTVEAGDLLLLPARA
;
A
#
# COMPACT_ATOMS: atom_id res chain seq x y z
N MET A 1 -5.68 -35.34 5.60
CA MET A 1 -4.46 -34.54 5.87
C MET A 1 -4.78 -33.11 5.48
N THR A 2 -5.30 -32.34 6.42
CA THR A 2 -5.73 -30.96 6.18
C THR A 2 -4.48 -30.10 6.16
N GLU A 3 -4.09 -29.60 4.98
CA GLU A 3 -2.98 -28.65 4.86
C GLU A 3 -3.30 -27.43 5.73
N ILE A 4 -2.43 -27.13 6.70
CA ILE A 4 -2.48 -25.86 7.42
C ILE A 4 -2.07 -24.79 6.40
N PRO A 5 -2.95 -23.85 6.01
CA PRO A 5 -2.57 -22.83 5.05
C PRO A 5 -1.40 -22.04 5.62
N ALA A 6 -0.32 -21.94 4.85
CA ALA A 6 0.87 -21.20 5.23
C ALA A 6 0.47 -19.78 5.65
N LYS A 7 0.94 -19.35 6.84
CA LYS A 7 0.67 -18.02 7.39
C LYS A 7 1.05 -16.96 6.36
N LYS A 8 0.07 -16.21 5.85
CA LYS A 8 0.33 -15.10 4.93
C LYS A 8 1.27 -14.10 5.63
N PRO A 9 2.36 -13.67 4.99
CA PRO A 9 3.26 -12.67 5.55
C PRO A 9 2.50 -11.38 5.86
N ALA A 10 2.91 -10.66 6.91
CA ALA A 10 2.34 -9.36 7.25
C ALA A 10 2.49 -8.36 6.09
N THR A 11 1.57 -7.40 6.01
CA THR A 11 1.59 -6.36 4.95
C THR A 11 2.91 -5.60 4.96
N GLN A 12 3.41 -5.28 3.77
CA GLN A 12 4.69 -4.59 3.63
C GLN A 12 4.46 -3.08 3.50
N THR A 13 4.70 -2.34 4.58
CA THR A 13 4.64 -0.85 4.54
C THR A 13 5.96 -0.23 4.09
N SER A 14 5.93 1.08 3.82
CA SER A 14 7.15 1.86 3.62
C SER A 14 8.10 1.74 4.82
N GLN A 15 9.41 1.78 4.58
CA GLN A 15 10.40 1.98 5.66
C GLN A 15 10.73 3.46 5.88
N TRP A 16 10.24 4.36 5.02
CA TRP A 16 10.45 5.80 5.14
C TRP A 16 9.92 6.32 6.49
N PRO A 17 10.59 7.26 7.17
CA PRO A 17 10.07 7.88 8.37
C PRO A 17 8.71 8.54 8.10
N VAL A 18 7.81 8.51 9.09
CA VAL A 18 6.55 9.24 9.00
C VAL A 18 6.79 10.67 9.51
N PRO A 19 6.67 11.72 8.68
CA PRO A 19 6.78 13.10 9.14
C PRO A 19 5.75 13.41 10.24
N ALA A 20 6.03 14.41 11.08
CA ALA A 20 5.21 14.74 12.26
C ALA A 20 3.70 14.94 11.98
N ASP A 21 3.34 15.47 10.81
CA ASP A 21 1.93 15.69 10.41
C ASP A 21 1.40 14.61 9.47
N SER A 22 2.07 13.47 9.39
CA SER A 22 1.69 12.35 8.53
C SER A 22 1.24 11.17 9.36
N VAL A 23 0.44 10.29 8.76
CA VAL A 23 -0.10 9.12 9.43
C VAL A 23 0.18 7.86 8.64
N ARG A 24 0.43 6.77 9.36
CA ARG A 24 0.51 5.41 8.82
C ARG A 24 -0.09 4.46 9.83
N TYR A 25 -1.15 3.78 9.41
CA TYR A 25 -1.84 2.75 10.18
C TYR A 25 -1.63 1.40 9.52
N VAL A 26 -1.28 0.41 10.33
CA VAL A 26 -1.30 -1.00 9.94
C VAL A 26 -2.54 -1.60 10.58
N VAL A 27 -3.38 -2.25 9.78
CA VAL A 27 -4.58 -2.90 10.29
C VAL A 27 -4.16 -4.12 11.13
N PRO A 28 -4.60 -4.25 12.39
CA PRO A 28 -4.26 -5.40 13.21
C PRO A 28 -4.74 -6.69 12.56
N GLU A 29 -3.90 -7.72 12.62
CA GLU A 29 -4.15 -9.03 12.00
C GLU A 29 -5.52 -9.65 12.35
N PRO A 30 -6.06 -9.58 13.58
CA PRO A 30 -7.42 -10.05 13.86
C PRO A 30 -8.51 -9.33 13.05
N ILE A 31 -8.34 -8.02 12.84
CA ILE A 31 -9.28 -7.20 12.06
C ILE A 31 -9.17 -7.55 10.57
N VAL A 32 -7.94 -7.74 10.06
CA VAL A 32 -7.72 -8.22 8.69
C VAL A 32 -8.48 -9.52 8.42
N ARG A 33 -8.43 -10.49 9.35
CA ARG A 33 -9.16 -11.75 9.21
C ARG A 33 -10.67 -11.56 9.20
N LEU A 34 -11.21 -10.67 10.04
CA LEU A 34 -12.64 -10.35 10.05
C LEU A 34 -13.07 -9.74 8.70
N LEU A 35 -12.29 -8.79 8.18
CA LEU A 35 -12.57 -8.12 6.90
C LEU A 35 -12.50 -9.11 5.72
N ALA A 36 -11.51 -10.00 5.72
CA ALA A 36 -11.35 -11.02 4.68
C ALA A 36 -12.47 -12.06 4.67
N ALA A 37 -13.11 -12.34 5.82
CA ALA A 37 -14.20 -13.31 5.91
C ALA A 37 -15.59 -12.70 5.64
N HIS A 38 -15.76 -11.39 5.87
CA HIS A 38 -17.06 -10.74 5.81
C HIS A 38 -17.54 -10.50 4.35
N PRO A 39 -18.77 -10.88 3.96
CA PRO A 39 -19.22 -10.83 2.56
C PRO A 39 -19.12 -9.45 1.90
N LEU A 40 -19.31 -8.37 2.66
CA LEU A 40 -19.24 -7.00 2.13
C LEU A 40 -17.82 -6.48 1.92
N THR A 41 -16.80 -7.10 2.55
CA THR A 41 -15.43 -6.57 2.56
C THR A 41 -14.40 -7.53 2.00
N ARG A 42 -14.74 -8.82 1.85
CA ARG A 42 -13.79 -9.84 1.38
C ARG A 42 -13.15 -9.56 0.01
N GLU A 43 -13.85 -8.81 -0.84
CA GLU A 43 -13.35 -8.40 -2.17
C GLU A 43 -12.37 -7.22 -2.08
N LEU A 44 -12.55 -6.33 -1.09
CA LEU A 44 -11.71 -5.15 -0.92
C LEU A 44 -11.67 -4.71 0.55
N TYR A 45 -10.47 -4.77 1.14
CA TYR A 45 -10.22 -4.34 2.51
C TYR A 45 -8.79 -3.80 2.66
N PRO A 46 -8.56 -2.81 3.54
CA PRO A 46 -7.23 -2.27 3.77
C PRO A 46 -6.38 -3.24 4.60
N LEU A 47 -5.09 -3.29 4.28
CA LEU A 47 -4.05 -3.93 5.10
C LEU A 47 -3.24 -2.89 5.88
N ALA A 48 -2.98 -1.76 5.25
CA ALA A 48 -2.41 -0.56 5.83
C ALA A 48 -2.91 0.64 5.04
N PHE A 49 -2.96 1.81 5.67
CA PHE A 49 -3.34 3.06 5.03
C PHE A 49 -2.69 4.24 5.75
N GLY A 50 -2.68 5.40 5.10
CA GLY A 50 -2.05 6.57 5.66
C GLY A 50 -1.98 7.72 4.67
N HIS A 51 -1.40 8.82 5.11
CA HIS A 51 -1.23 10.01 4.30
C HIS A 51 0.07 10.73 4.69
N TYR A 52 0.91 11.00 3.70
CA TYR A 52 2.12 11.80 3.88
C TYR A 52 1.88 13.22 3.38
N ARG A 53 1.69 14.15 4.31
CA ARG A 53 1.41 15.57 3.99
C ARG A 53 2.60 16.28 3.32
N ARG A 54 3.82 15.80 3.56
CA ARG A 54 5.08 16.37 3.07
C ARG A 54 6.03 15.26 2.64
N ALA A 55 5.68 14.59 1.55
CA ALA A 55 6.43 13.45 1.01
C ALA A 55 7.69 13.85 0.20
N ALA A 56 8.18 15.08 0.35
CA ALA A 56 9.38 15.53 -0.37
C ALA A 56 10.58 14.63 -0.01
N GLY A 57 11.24 14.09 -1.03
CA GLY A 57 12.34 13.16 -0.87
C GLY A 57 11.92 11.74 -0.46
N HIS A 58 10.63 11.47 -0.24
CA HIS A 58 10.15 10.12 0.06
C HIS A 58 10.40 9.22 -1.16
N HIS A 59 11.39 8.36 -1.02
CA HIS A 59 11.71 7.35 -2.01
C HIS A 59 11.31 5.96 -1.51
N MET A 60 10.79 5.14 -2.42
CA MET A 60 10.57 3.73 -2.19
C MET A 60 10.87 2.96 -3.46
N HIS A 61 11.63 1.88 -3.30
CA HIS A 61 11.86 0.91 -4.35
C HIS A 61 11.43 -0.47 -3.86
N ARG A 62 10.74 -1.22 -4.71
CA ARG A 62 10.35 -2.60 -4.48
C ARG A 62 10.47 -3.34 -5.80
N GLU A 63 11.32 -4.36 -5.84
CA GLU A 63 11.37 -5.28 -6.99
C GLU A 63 10.08 -6.08 -7.10
N HIS A 64 9.52 -6.48 -5.96
CA HIS A 64 8.26 -7.22 -5.88
C HIS A 64 7.48 -6.76 -4.65
N HIS A 65 6.19 -6.48 -4.83
CA HIS A 65 5.27 -6.23 -3.71
C HIS A 65 4.09 -7.21 -3.71
N ARG A 66 3.67 -7.61 -2.51
CA ARG A 66 2.65 -8.66 -2.31
C ARG A 66 1.24 -8.12 -2.17
N ASP A 67 1.13 -6.83 -1.90
CA ASP A 67 -0.12 -6.14 -1.63
C ASP A 67 -0.49 -5.26 -2.83
N ASN A 68 -1.79 -5.13 -3.11
CA ASN A 68 -2.28 -4.12 -4.03
C ASN A 68 -2.08 -2.75 -3.39
N LEU A 69 -1.49 -1.79 -4.12
CA LEU A 69 -1.28 -0.44 -3.64
C LEU A 69 -2.22 0.51 -4.36
N LEU A 70 -2.96 1.31 -3.58
CA LEU A 70 -3.73 2.43 -4.06
C LEU A 70 -3.11 3.71 -3.48
N ILE A 71 -2.66 4.61 -4.33
CA ILE A 71 -2.03 5.87 -3.94
C ILE A 71 -2.78 7.00 -4.61
N TYR A 72 -3.21 7.98 -3.84
CA TYR A 72 -3.78 9.22 -4.36
C TYR A 72 -2.82 10.38 -4.09
N CYS A 73 -2.40 11.07 -5.14
CA CYS A 73 -1.53 12.23 -5.01
C CYS A 73 -2.38 13.45 -4.66
N THR A 74 -2.39 13.85 -3.38
CA THR A 74 -3.22 14.99 -2.94
C THR A 74 -2.66 16.34 -3.36
N ASP A 75 -1.33 16.44 -3.50
CA ASP A 75 -0.61 17.67 -3.83
C ASP A 75 0.83 17.34 -4.30
N GLY A 76 1.47 18.28 -4.99
CA GLY A 76 2.84 18.18 -5.47
C GLY A 76 3.00 17.27 -6.69
N LYS A 77 4.15 16.60 -6.76
CA LYS A 77 4.51 15.69 -7.85
C LYS A 77 5.38 14.54 -7.38
N ALA A 78 5.30 13.41 -8.06
CA ALA A 78 6.19 12.27 -7.86
C ALA A 78 6.65 11.69 -9.20
N PHE A 79 7.75 10.94 -9.15
CA PHE A 79 8.20 10.11 -10.25
C PHE A 79 8.01 8.65 -9.86
N LEU A 80 7.39 7.89 -10.75
CA LEU A 80 7.20 6.46 -10.62
C LEU A 80 7.91 5.78 -11.79
N ASN A 81 8.53 4.64 -11.55
CA ASN A 81 8.98 3.75 -12.60
C ASN A 81 8.35 2.37 -12.37
N VAL A 82 7.62 1.86 -13.36
CA VAL A 82 7.02 0.52 -13.33
C VAL A 82 7.56 -0.27 -14.52
N ALA A 83 8.20 -1.40 -14.26
CA ALA A 83 8.77 -2.27 -15.29
C ALA A 83 9.65 -1.52 -16.32
N GLY A 84 10.43 -0.53 -15.85
CA GLY A 84 11.31 0.30 -16.69
C GLY A 84 10.61 1.49 -17.36
N VAL A 85 9.28 1.60 -17.27
CA VAL A 85 8.50 2.69 -17.84
C VAL A 85 8.37 3.84 -16.83
N PRO A 86 8.89 5.04 -17.14
CA PRO A 86 8.74 6.19 -16.26
C PRO A 86 7.36 6.82 -16.40
N HIS A 87 6.81 7.25 -15.27
CA HIS A 87 5.56 8.00 -15.16
C HIS A 87 5.77 9.20 -14.23
N THR A 88 5.19 10.34 -14.60
CA THR A 88 5.02 11.47 -13.70
C THR A 88 3.64 11.38 -13.07
N VAL A 89 3.58 11.70 -11.78
CA VAL A 89 2.35 11.74 -10.99
C VAL A 89 2.16 13.17 -10.51
N GLU A 90 0.98 13.72 -10.71
CA GLU A 90 0.60 15.07 -10.29
C GLU A 90 -0.59 15.04 -9.33
N ALA A 91 -0.87 16.20 -8.71
CA ALA A 91 -2.00 16.35 -7.81
C ALA A 91 -3.32 15.98 -8.51
N GLY A 92 -4.11 15.10 -7.89
CA GLY A 92 -5.34 14.54 -8.45
C GLY A 92 -5.17 13.17 -9.10
N ASP A 93 -3.93 12.73 -9.38
CA ASP A 93 -3.70 11.41 -9.94
C ASP A 93 -3.95 10.28 -8.94
N LEU A 94 -4.49 9.19 -9.46
CA LEU A 94 -4.70 7.94 -8.74
C LEU A 94 -3.85 6.83 -9.36
N LEU A 95 -3.04 6.19 -8.53
CA LEU A 95 -2.22 5.04 -8.92
C LEU A 95 -2.79 3.77 -8.31
N LEU A 96 -3.01 2.78 -9.16
CA LEU A 96 -3.30 1.42 -8.75
C LEU A 96 -2.13 0.53 -9.20
N LEU A 97 -1.40 -0.03 -8.24
CA LEU A 97 -0.30 -0.98 -8.49
C LEU A 97 -0.76 -2.35 -7.98
N PRO A 98 -1.16 -3.27 -8.87
CA PRO A 98 -1.55 -4.62 -8.49
C PRO A 98 -0.40 -5.37 -7.83
N ALA A 99 -0.70 -6.24 -6.88
CA ALA A 99 0.30 -7.14 -6.31
C ALA A 99 1.03 -7.89 -7.43
N ARG A 100 2.37 -8.00 -7.31
CA ARG A 100 3.26 -8.66 -8.28
C ARG A 100 3.40 -7.93 -9.63
N ALA A 101 3.03 -6.65 -9.70
CA ALA A 101 3.41 -5.76 -10.80
C ALA A 101 4.92 -5.47 -10.80
#